data_AF-A0A8H4V068-F1
#
_entry.id   AF-A0A8H4V068-F1
#
_cell.length_a   1.000
_cell.length_b   1.000
_cell.length_c   1.000
_cell.angle_alpha   90.00
_cell.angle_beta   90.00
_cell.angle_gamma   90.00
#
_symmetry.space_group_name_H-M   'P 1'
#
loop_
_entity.id
_entity.type
_entity.pdbx_description
1 polymer ?
#
loop_
_entity_poly.entity_id
_entity_poly.type
_entity_poly.pdbx_seq_one_letter_code
_entity_poly.pdbx_strand_id
1 'polypeptide(L)'
;MAPSVAEISEKQEVASITVPVKATTGSEKPAPKIRRIIDEEEGKTPASYPNYLPTWDHGEKYPPLEPFVHVEHGLNADPAFKDLLPEGSTIQKLTPTIGSEVHGVQLSKLSAAGKDQLALLVAQRKVVAFRDQDFADIPIKDALEFGGYFGRHHIHPTSGAPEGHPELHIVYRNGSDGEVEA
;
A
#
# COMPACT_ATOMS: atom_id res chain seq x y z
N MET A 1 4.40 24.34 7.86
CA MET A 1 5.08 25.29 6.96
C MET A 1 6.40 25.65 7.62
N ALA A 2 7.52 25.10 7.15
CA ALA A 2 8.85 25.50 7.64
C ALA A 2 9.42 26.54 6.67
N PRO A 3 9.91 27.71 7.13
CA PRO A 3 10.54 28.70 6.26
C PRO A 3 12.03 28.37 6.03
N SER A 4 12.54 28.69 4.84
CA SER A 4 13.96 28.56 4.47
C SER A 4 14.77 29.76 4.96
N VAL A 5 15.96 29.51 5.53
CA VAL A 5 16.95 30.50 5.96
C VAL A 5 18.15 30.43 5.01
N ALA A 6 18.10 31.15 3.90
CA ALA A 6 19.27 31.55 3.12
C ALA A 6 18.86 32.63 2.11
N GLU A 7 19.18 33.90 2.41
CA GLU A 7 19.32 34.93 1.38
C GLU A 7 20.69 34.74 0.72
N ILE A 8 20.71 34.48 -0.59
CA ILE A 8 21.93 34.35 -1.37
C ILE A 8 22.06 35.63 -2.22
N SER A 9 23.11 36.40 -1.94
CA SER A 9 23.46 37.64 -2.65
C SER A 9 23.62 37.41 -4.15
N GLU A 10 23.11 38.35 -4.94
CA GLU A 10 23.24 38.36 -6.40
C GLU A 10 24.70 38.40 -6.87
N LYS A 11 24.89 37.76 -8.05
CA LYS A 11 25.87 38.03 -9.11
C LYS A 11 27.12 37.16 -9.13
N GLN A 12 27.05 36.10 -9.96
CA GLN A 12 28.21 35.62 -10.73
C GLN A 12 27.76 35.06 -12.08
N GLU A 13 28.58 35.29 -13.10
CA GLU A 13 28.32 35.16 -14.53
C GLU A 13 27.73 33.81 -14.99
N VAL A 14 26.78 33.90 -15.91
CA VAL A 14 26.21 32.79 -16.66
C VAL A 14 27.26 32.22 -17.61
N ALA A 15 27.98 31.19 -17.16
CA ALA A 15 28.65 30.28 -18.07
C ALA A 15 27.59 29.37 -18.71
N SER A 16 27.50 29.39 -20.05
CA SER A 16 26.62 28.49 -20.79
C SER A 16 27.12 27.05 -20.65
N ILE A 17 26.54 26.29 -19.73
CA ILE A 17 26.72 24.84 -19.67
C ILE A 17 25.92 24.24 -20.83
N THR A 18 26.62 23.96 -21.92
CA THR A 18 26.08 23.12 -23.00
C THR A 18 26.18 21.67 -22.55
N VAL A 19 25.07 21.10 -22.09
CA VAL A 19 24.98 19.66 -21.85
C VAL A 19 25.00 18.94 -23.20
N PRO A 20 25.94 18.03 -23.47
CA PRO A 20 25.90 17.25 -24.70
C PRO A 20 24.70 16.31 -24.64
N VAL A 21 23.68 16.58 -25.45
CA VAL A 21 22.60 15.62 -25.72
C VAL A 21 23.24 14.48 -26.50
N LYS A 22 23.38 13.32 -25.86
CA LYS A 22 23.70 12.07 -26.55
C LYS A 22 22.58 11.82 -27.56
N ALA A 23 22.88 11.98 -28.84
CA ALA A 23 21.94 11.64 -29.90
C ALA A 23 21.63 10.14 -29.83
N THR A 24 20.40 9.80 -29.43
CA THR A 24 19.90 8.43 -29.50
C THR A 24 19.55 8.13 -30.95
N THR A 25 20.51 7.69 -31.74
CA THR A 25 20.23 6.93 -32.97
C THR A 25 19.80 5.52 -32.55
N GLY A 26 18.50 5.33 -32.43
CA GLY A 26 17.88 4.02 -32.22
C GLY A 26 16.37 4.16 -32.40
N SER A 27 15.77 3.32 -33.23
CA SER A 27 14.33 3.28 -33.46
C SER A 27 13.60 3.00 -32.13
N GLU A 28 13.09 4.04 -31.47
CA GLU A 28 12.25 3.88 -30.28
C GLU A 28 10.93 3.23 -30.71
N LYS A 29 10.79 1.94 -30.40
CA LYS A 29 9.45 1.36 -30.28
C LYS A 29 8.68 2.24 -29.29
N PRO A 30 7.43 2.64 -29.59
CA PRO A 30 6.66 3.44 -28.65
C PRO A 30 6.60 2.70 -27.31
N ALA A 31 6.97 3.39 -26.22
CA ALA A 31 6.90 2.82 -24.89
C ALA A 31 5.49 2.26 -24.66
N PRO A 32 5.36 1.05 -24.09
CA PRO A 32 4.06 0.46 -23.88
C PRO A 32 3.24 1.39 -22.96
N LYS A 33 1.95 1.58 -23.27
CA LYS A 33 1.05 2.39 -22.44
C LYS A 33 0.94 1.87 -21.02
N ILE A 34 1.12 0.55 -20.85
CA ILE A 34 1.12 -0.15 -19.58
C ILE A 34 2.48 -0.82 -19.42
N ARG A 35 3.20 -0.47 -18.35
CA ARG A 35 4.44 -1.13 -17.92
C ARG A 35 4.08 -2.19 -16.89
N ARG A 36 4.52 -3.44 -17.07
CA ARG A 36 4.34 -4.52 -16.08
C ARG A 36 5.70 -5.12 -15.74
N ILE A 37 5.96 -5.37 -14.46
CA ILE A 37 7.22 -6.04 -14.05
C ILE A 37 7.33 -7.45 -14.63
N ILE A 38 6.21 -8.19 -14.72
CA ILE A 38 6.23 -9.56 -15.26
C ILE A 38 6.73 -9.64 -16.72
N ASP A 39 6.48 -8.58 -17.50
CA ASP A 39 6.96 -8.48 -18.89
C ASP A 39 8.47 -8.19 -18.93
N GLU A 40 9.00 -7.45 -17.96
CA GLU A 40 10.43 -7.16 -17.81
C GLU A 40 11.23 -8.39 -17.36
N GLU A 41 10.59 -9.29 -16.61
CA GLU A 41 11.16 -10.57 -16.18
C GLU A 41 11.00 -11.70 -17.22
N GLU A 42 10.66 -11.38 -18.47
CA GLU A 42 10.42 -12.34 -19.56
C GLU A 42 9.40 -13.44 -19.21
N GLY A 43 8.42 -13.12 -18.36
CA GLY A 43 7.41 -14.08 -17.87
C GLY A 43 7.93 -15.10 -16.85
N LYS A 44 9.18 -14.98 -16.39
CA LYS A 44 9.78 -15.81 -15.33
C LYS A 44 10.00 -14.97 -14.09
N THR A 45 8.99 -14.91 -13.22
CA THR A 45 9.12 -14.20 -11.95
C THR A 45 9.56 -15.12 -10.81
N PRO A 46 10.49 -14.68 -9.94
CA PRO A 46 10.78 -15.35 -8.68
C PRO A 46 9.72 -15.05 -7.60
N ALA A 47 8.77 -14.13 -7.87
CA ALA A 47 7.76 -13.74 -6.91
C ALA A 47 6.81 -14.91 -6.59
N SER A 48 6.60 -15.18 -5.29
CA SER A 48 5.64 -16.19 -4.83
C SER A 48 4.19 -15.85 -5.19
N TYR A 49 3.89 -14.57 -5.39
CA TYR A 49 2.56 -14.05 -5.71
C TYR A 49 2.58 -13.14 -6.95
N PRO A 50 2.64 -13.71 -8.17
CA PRO A 50 2.79 -12.95 -9.42
C PRO A 50 1.65 -11.96 -9.71
N ASN A 51 0.44 -12.26 -9.22
CA ASN A 51 -0.74 -11.40 -9.36
C ASN A 51 -0.64 -10.10 -8.56
N TYR A 52 0.28 -10.01 -7.60
CA TYR A 52 0.62 -8.79 -6.88
C TYR A 52 1.86 -8.09 -7.46
N LEU A 53 2.30 -8.41 -8.68
CA LEU A 53 3.38 -7.65 -9.30
C LEU A 53 2.88 -6.27 -9.73
N PRO A 54 3.68 -5.22 -9.53
CA PRO A 54 3.26 -3.87 -9.86
C PRO A 54 3.17 -3.66 -11.37
N THR A 55 2.14 -2.90 -11.74
CA THR A 55 1.89 -2.40 -13.08
C THR A 55 1.69 -0.88 -13.03
N TRP A 56 2.05 -0.20 -14.11
CA TRP A 56 1.86 1.24 -14.28
C TRP A 56 1.13 1.49 -15.59
N ASP A 57 -0.11 1.98 -15.52
CA ASP A 57 -0.85 2.47 -16.70
C ASP A 57 -0.75 3.99 -16.79
N HIS A 58 0.04 4.49 -17.74
CA HIS A 58 0.21 5.93 -17.95
C HIS A 58 -0.99 6.59 -18.65
N GLY A 59 -1.94 5.79 -19.15
CA GLY A 59 -3.19 6.27 -19.74
C GLY A 59 -4.34 6.40 -18.74
N GLU A 60 -4.19 5.85 -17.54
CA GLU A 60 -5.26 5.81 -16.55
C GLU A 60 -5.55 7.21 -15.98
N LYS A 61 -6.84 7.55 -15.89
CA LYS A 61 -7.32 8.81 -15.33
C LYS A 61 -8.54 8.55 -14.47
N TYR A 62 -8.47 8.98 -13.23
CA TYR A 62 -9.57 8.86 -12.29
C TYR A 62 -10.49 10.08 -12.34
N PRO A 63 -11.79 9.91 -12.07
CA PRO A 63 -12.69 11.04 -11.88
C PRO A 63 -12.27 11.87 -10.65
N PRO A 64 -12.73 13.13 -10.55
CA PRO A 64 -12.55 13.93 -9.34
C PRO A 64 -13.08 13.23 -8.09
N LEU A 65 -12.43 13.47 -6.94
CA LEU A 65 -12.88 12.92 -5.67
C LEU A 65 -14.22 13.51 -5.27
N GLU A 66 -15.14 12.64 -4.91
CA GLU A 66 -16.43 13.03 -4.35
C GLU A 66 -16.36 13.09 -2.82
N PRO A 67 -17.12 13.99 -2.17
CA PRO A 67 -17.33 13.94 -0.74
C PRO A 67 -17.94 12.60 -0.33
N PHE A 68 -17.51 12.06 0.81
CA PHE A 68 -18.14 10.88 1.40
C PHE A 68 -18.31 11.08 2.89
N VAL A 69 -19.29 10.40 3.47
CA VAL A 69 -19.51 10.38 4.92
C VAL A 69 -18.76 9.18 5.47
N HIS A 70 -17.78 9.44 6.34
CA HIS A 70 -17.06 8.38 7.02
C HIS A 70 -17.91 7.81 8.17
N VAL A 71 -17.85 6.49 8.34
CA VAL A 71 -18.49 5.77 9.42
C VAL A 71 -17.41 5.24 10.36
N GLU A 72 -17.48 5.65 11.62
CA GLU A 72 -16.57 5.16 12.66
C GLU A 72 -17.06 3.81 13.20
N HIS A 73 -16.53 2.73 12.63
CA HIS A 73 -16.92 1.36 12.93
C HIS A 73 -16.65 0.95 14.39
N GLY A 74 -15.64 1.54 15.03
CA GLY A 74 -15.31 1.22 16.42
C GLY A 74 -16.28 1.81 17.45
N LEU A 75 -17.12 2.78 17.06
CA LEU A 75 -17.89 3.61 18.02
C LEU A 75 -18.88 2.81 18.87
N ASN A 76 -19.54 1.81 18.29
CA ASN A 76 -20.60 1.01 18.93
C ASN A 76 -20.24 -0.48 19.04
N ALA A 77 -18.97 -0.83 18.86
CA ALA A 77 -18.54 -2.22 18.95
C ALA A 77 -18.62 -2.76 20.39
N ASP A 78 -18.91 -4.05 20.54
CA ASP A 78 -18.93 -4.71 21.86
C ASP A 78 -17.50 -4.76 22.46
N PRO A 79 -17.25 -4.12 23.61
CA PRO A 79 -15.92 -4.11 24.25
C PRO A 79 -15.52 -5.48 24.84
N ALA A 80 -16.40 -6.48 24.80
CA ALA A 80 -16.06 -7.86 25.18
C ALA A 80 -15.23 -8.60 24.11
N PHE A 81 -15.14 -8.06 22.88
CA PHE A 81 -14.32 -8.60 21.78
C PHE A 81 -14.60 -10.08 21.40
N LYS A 82 -15.81 -10.59 21.61
CA LYS A 82 -16.12 -12.03 21.42
C LYS A 82 -16.05 -12.50 19.97
N ASP A 83 -16.34 -11.62 19.02
CA ASP A 83 -16.31 -11.91 17.58
C ASP A 83 -14.91 -11.72 16.97
N LEU A 84 -14.06 -10.92 17.63
CA LEU A 84 -12.67 -10.71 17.25
C LEU A 84 -11.73 -11.72 17.90
N LEU A 85 -11.94 -12.03 19.18
CA LEU A 85 -11.09 -12.87 20.03
C LEU A 85 -11.84 -14.13 20.45
N PRO A 86 -12.04 -15.10 19.52
CA PRO A 86 -12.66 -16.37 19.83
C PRO A 86 -11.81 -17.19 20.82
N GLU A 87 -12.40 -18.25 21.35
CA GLU A 87 -11.69 -19.19 22.23
C GLU A 87 -10.42 -19.73 21.55
N GLY A 88 -9.30 -19.71 22.28
CA GLY A 88 -7.99 -20.11 21.77
C GLY A 88 -7.16 -19.00 21.11
N SER A 89 -7.75 -17.83 20.86
CA SER A 89 -6.98 -16.64 20.47
C SER A 89 -6.22 -16.04 21.65
N THR A 90 -5.10 -15.37 21.36
CA THR A 90 -4.31 -14.67 22.38
C THR A 90 -3.98 -13.25 21.94
N ILE A 91 -3.90 -12.35 22.91
CA ILE A 91 -3.48 -10.97 22.68
C ILE A 91 -2.35 -10.61 23.65
N GLN A 92 -1.23 -10.17 23.09
CA GLN A 92 -0.07 -9.70 23.84
C GLN A 92 0.09 -8.20 23.64
N LYS A 93 0.14 -7.43 24.73
CA LYS A 93 0.48 -6.01 24.67
C LYS A 93 1.99 -5.87 24.45
N LEU A 94 2.38 -5.19 23.37
CA LEU A 94 3.79 -4.95 23.05
C LEU A 94 4.37 -3.83 23.93
N THR A 95 3.59 -2.76 24.14
CA THR A 95 3.92 -1.71 25.10
C THR A 95 2.70 -1.37 25.97
N PRO A 96 2.86 -0.61 27.07
CA PRO A 96 1.73 -0.24 27.91
C PRO A 96 0.61 0.50 27.14
N THR A 97 0.95 1.45 26.27
CA THR A 97 0.00 2.40 25.67
C THR A 97 -0.24 2.22 24.17
N ILE A 98 0.63 1.52 23.44
CA ILE A 98 0.53 1.32 21.99
C ILE A 98 0.97 -0.10 21.62
N GLY A 99 0.37 -0.65 20.58
CA GLY A 99 0.80 -1.92 20.03
C GLY A 99 0.23 -3.11 20.79
N SER A 100 -0.40 -4.00 20.03
CA SER A 100 -0.76 -5.34 20.48
C SER A 100 -0.47 -6.33 19.36
N GLU A 101 -0.10 -7.55 19.72
CA GLU A 101 0.04 -8.68 18.81
C GLU A 101 -1.07 -9.69 19.12
N VAL A 102 -1.75 -10.17 18.08
CA VAL A 102 -2.88 -11.10 18.18
C VAL A 102 -2.56 -12.38 17.40
N HIS A 103 -2.80 -13.52 18.02
CA HIS A 103 -2.66 -14.85 17.42
C HIS A 103 -4.00 -15.60 17.42
N GLY A 104 -4.15 -16.54 16.48
CA GLY A 104 -5.31 -17.41 16.40
C GLY A 104 -6.55 -16.78 15.75
N VAL A 105 -6.39 -15.67 15.02
CA VAL A 105 -7.48 -14.95 14.35
C VAL A 105 -7.14 -14.75 12.87
N GLN A 106 -8.06 -15.09 11.97
CA GLN A 106 -7.97 -14.76 10.54
C GLN A 106 -8.86 -13.58 10.21
N LEU A 107 -8.27 -12.46 9.80
CA LEU A 107 -8.98 -11.23 9.52
C LEU A 107 -9.97 -11.36 8.34
N SER A 108 -9.60 -12.15 7.33
CA SER A 108 -10.42 -12.48 6.16
C SER A 108 -11.74 -13.18 6.51
N LYS A 109 -11.83 -13.79 7.70
CA LYS A 109 -13.00 -14.57 8.15
C LYS A 109 -13.86 -13.85 9.18
N LEU A 110 -13.54 -12.60 9.51
CA LEU A 110 -14.29 -11.83 10.50
C LEU A 110 -15.69 -11.49 10.00
N SER A 111 -16.67 -11.64 10.89
CA SER A 111 -18.01 -11.07 10.73
C SER A 111 -17.96 -9.55 10.77
N ALA A 112 -19.05 -8.87 10.38
CA ALA A 112 -19.16 -7.42 10.54
C ALA A 112 -18.93 -7.00 12.01
N ALA A 113 -19.52 -7.70 12.97
CA ALA A 113 -19.30 -7.44 14.40
C ALA A 113 -17.82 -7.62 14.80
N GLY A 114 -17.15 -8.65 14.26
CA GLY A 114 -15.71 -8.85 14.48
C GLY A 114 -14.85 -7.73 13.90
N LYS A 115 -15.23 -7.18 12.74
CA LYS A 115 -14.55 -6.02 12.12
C LYS A 115 -14.80 -4.73 12.91
N ASP A 116 -16.02 -4.49 13.41
CA ASP A 116 -16.30 -3.36 14.31
C ASP A 116 -15.46 -3.47 15.61
N GLN A 117 -15.38 -4.66 16.18
CA GLN A 117 -14.53 -4.95 17.34
C GLN A 117 -13.03 -4.75 17.03
N LEU A 118 -12.58 -5.09 15.82
CA LEU A 118 -11.23 -4.79 15.35
C LEU A 118 -10.98 -3.28 15.32
N ALA A 119 -11.92 -2.50 14.77
CA ALA A 119 -11.81 -1.04 14.73
C ALA A 119 -11.69 -0.46 16.15
N LEU A 120 -12.50 -0.94 17.10
CA LEU A 120 -12.42 -0.54 18.51
C LEU A 120 -11.06 -0.90 19.13
N LEU A 121 -10.54 -2.11 18.89
CA LEU A 121 -9.25 -2.52 19.42
C LEU A 121 -8.12 -1.66 18.86
N VAL A 122 -8.15 -1.37 17.55
CA VAL A 122 -7.19 -0.47 16.90
C VAL A 122 -7.32 0.95 17.45
N ALA A 123 -8.51 1.48 17.67
CA ALA A 123 -8.70 2.79 18.30
C ALA A 123 -8.06 2.87 19.70
N GLN A 124 -8.18 1.79 20.50
CA GLN A 124 -7.60 1.71 21.84
C GLN A 124 -6.07 1.50 21.84
N ARG A 125 -5.56 0.72 20.90
CA ARG A 125 -4.15 0.25 20.88
C ARG A 125 -3.28 0.94 19.83
N LYS A 126 -3.89 1.73 18.95
CA LYS A 126 -3.33 2.48 17.81
C LYS A 126 -2.77 1.60 16.69
N VAL A 127 -2.06 0.54 17.04
CA VAL A 127 -1.51 -0.46 16.10
C VAL A 127 -1.76 -1.84 16.67
N VAL A 128 -2.24 -2.75 15.83
CA VAL A 128 -2.45 -4.16 16.16
C VAL A 128 -1.88 -5.01 15.03
N ALA A 129 -1.02 -5.97 15.37
CA ALA A 129 -0.45 -6.92 14.43
C ALA A 129 -1.15 -8.28 14.58
N PHE A 130 -1.52 -8.89 13.46
CA PHE A 130 -2.08 -10.23 13.41
C PHE A 130 -1.08 -11.15 12.71
N ARG A 131 -0.83 -12.33 13.28
CA ARG A 131 0.10 -13.32 12.70
C ARG A 131 -0.61 -14.30 11.78
N ASP A 132 0.18 -14.90 10.88
CA ASP A 132 -0.23 -16.02 10.03
C ASP A 132 -1.47 -15.72 9.15
N GLN A 133 -1.57 -14.51 8.60
CA GLN A 133 -2.71 -14.08 7.79
C GLN A 133 -2.67 -14.65 6.35
N ASP A 134 -3.84 -14.95 5.80
CA ASP A 134 -4.02 -15.56 4.46
C ASP A 134 -4.25 -14.55 3.32
N PHE A 135 -4.10 -13.25 3.56
CA PHE A 135 -4.41 -12.20 2.56
C PHE A 135 -3.68 -12.35 1.22
N ALA A 136 -2.46 -12.86 1.22
CA ALA A 136 -1.71 -13.09 -0.01
C ALA A 136 -2.27 -14.25 -0.83
N ASP A 137 -2.93 -15.22 -0.18
CA ASP A 137 -3.45 -16.45 -0.79
C ASP A 137 -4.90 -16.31 -1.27
N ILE A 138 -5.65 -15.33 -0.77
CA ILE A 138 -7.03 -15.04 -1.19
C ILE A 138 -7.07 -14.12 -2.42
N PRO A 139 -8.21 -14.07 -3.16
CA PRO A 139 -8.39 -13.10 -4.24
C PRO A 139 -8.19 -11.65 -3.76
N ILE A 140 -7.49 -10.83 -4.56
CA ILE A 140 -7.21 -9.41 -4.25
C ILE A 140 -8.50 -8.65 -3.92
N LYS A 141 -9.58 -8.94 -4.65
CA LYS A 141 -10.90 -8.33 -4.41
C LYS A 141 -11.40 -8.55 -2.98
N ASP A 142 -11.17 -9.72 -2.40
CA ASP A 142 -11.64 -10.05 -1.06
C ASP A 142 -10.81 -9.31 0.00
N ALA A 143 -9.50 -9.14 -0.24
CA ALA A 143 -8.64 -8.28 0.57
C ALA A 143 -9.08 -6.80 0.50
N LEU A 144 -9.45 -6.33 -0.70
CA LEU A 144 -10.01 -4.98 -0.89
C LEU A 144 -11.36 -4.82 -0.20
N GLU A 145 -12.24 -5.81 -0.22
CA GLU A 145 -13.51 -5.76 0.51
C GLU A 145 -13.27 -5.67 2.02
N PHE A 146 -12.29 -6.41 2.54
CA PHE A 146 -11.89 -6.30 3.94
C PHE A 146 -11.41 -4.89 4.29
N GLY A 147 -10.45 -4.33 3.54
CA GLY A 147 -9.93 -2.99 3.80
C GLY A 147 -11.00 -1.90 3.62
N GLY A 148 -11.87 -2.07 2.63
CA GLY A 148 -12.95 -1.13 2.29
C GLY A 148 -14.03 -1.03 3.36
N TYR A 149 -14.13 -2.03 4.23
CA TYR A 149 -15.02 -1.99 5.40
C TYR A 149 -14.70 -0.81 6.32
N PHE A 150 -13.42 -0.45 6.48
CA PHE A 150 -13.00 0.62 7.40
C PHE A 150 -13.03 2.01 6.76
N GLY A 151 -13.30 2.10 5.46
CA GLY A 151 -13.39 3.36 4.75
C GLY A 151 -13.06 3.23 3.26
N ARG A 152 -13.23 4.35 2.55
CA ARG A 152 -12.92 4.42 1.13
C ARG A 152 -11.41 4.22 0.89
N HIS A 153 -11.07 3.35 -0.06
CA HIS A 153 -9.70 3.15 -0.50
C HIS A 153 -9.09 4.42 -1.09
N HIS A 154 -7.83 4.67 -0.77
CA HIS A 154 -7.03 5.70 -1.41
C HIS A 154 -6.23 5.07 -2.54
N ILE A 155 -6.31 5.65 -3.74
CA ILE A 155 -5.47 5.27 -4.88
C ILE A 155 -4.22 6.15 -4.86
N HIS A 156 -3.06 5.52 -4.76
CA HIS A 156 -1.79 6.23 -4.70
C HIS A 156 -1.34 6.67 -6.11
N PRO A 157 -0.96 7.94 -6.33
CA PRO A 157 -0.83 8.49 -7.68
C PRO A 157 0.46 8.13 -8.44
N THR A 158 1.49 7.61 -7.77
CA THR A 158 2.83 7.44 -8.37
C THR A 158 3.40 6.03 -8.30
N SER A 159 2.90 5.20 -7.40
CA SER A 159 3.37 3.83 -7.20
C SER A 159 2.71 2.88 -8.18
N GLY A 160 3.39 1.76 -8.50
CA GLY A 160 2.74 0.67 -9.20
C GLY A 160 1.70 -0.02 -8.32
N ALA A 161 0.67 -0.58 -8.95
CA ALA A 161 -0.39 -1.34 -8.31
C ALA A 161 -0.59 -2.67 -9.06
N PRO A 162 -1.20 -3.70 -8.43
CA PRO A 162 -1.55 -4.91 -9.16
C PRO A 162 -2.50 -4.57 -10.31
N GLU A 163 -2.38 -5.31 -11.41
CA GLU A 163 -3.20 -5.05 -12.60
C GLU A 163 -4.70 -5.12 -12.27
N GLY A 164 -5.43 -4.06 -12.61
CA GLY A 164 -6.86 -3.95 -12.35
C GLY A 164 -7.25 -3.67 -10.88
N HIS A 165 -6.28 -3.44 -10.00
CA HIS A 165 -6.50 -3.19 -8.57
C HIS A 165 -5.73 -1.95 -8.08
N PRO A 166 -6.01 -0.75 -8.63
CA PRO A 166 -5.29 0.49 -8.30
C PRO A 166 -5.41 0.91 -6.82
N GLU A 167 -6.38 0.37 -6.08
CA GLU A 167 -6.56 0.60 -4.65
C GLU A 167 -5.46 -0.01 -3.78
N LEU A 168 -4.73 -1.00 -4.31
CA LEU A 168 -3.68 -1.69 -3.56
C LEU A 168 -2.31 -1.05 -3.83
N HIS A 169 -1.69 -0.53 -2.78
CA HIS A 169 -0.31 -0.06 -2.83
C HIS A 169 0.66 -1.18 -2.45
N ILE A 170 1.68 -1.41 -3.28
CA ILE A 170 2.65 -2.49 -3.07
C ILE A 170 4.01 -1.93 -2.73
N VAL A 171 4.58 -2.42 -1.63
CA VAL A 171 6.00 -2.27 -1.34
C VAL A 171 6.72 -3.48 -1.95
N TYR A 172 7.17 -3.31 -3.20
CA TYR A 172 7.89 -4.33 -3.94
C TYR A 172 9.36 -3.91 -4.11
N ARG A 173 10.28 -4.85 -3.97
CA ARG A 173 11.69 -4.68 -4.32
C ARG A 173 12.02 -5.75 -5.36
N ASN A 174 12.67 -5.35 -6.44
CA ASN A 174 13.15 -6.29 -7.43
C ASN A 174 14.37 -7.03 -6.86
N GLY A 175 14.54 -8.30 -7.22
CA GLY A 175 15.70 -9.11 -6.85
C GLY A 175 16.98 -8.77 -7.61
N SER A 176 17.00 -7.69 -8.41
CA SER A 176 18.19 -7.27 -9.14
C SER A 176 19.27 -6.76 -8.18
N ASP A 177 20.52 -7.16 -8.40
CA ASP A 177 21.69 -6.87 -7.54
C ASP A 177 21.85 -5.37 -7.20
N GLY A 178 21.37 -4.46 -8.05
CA GLY A 178 21.45 -3.01 -7.83
C GLY A 178 20.52 -2.45 -6.75
N GLU A 179 19.45 -3.14 -6.35
CA GLU A 179 18.48 -2.65 -5.35
C GLU A 179 18.70 -3.20 -3.93
N VAL A 180 19.53 -4.23 -3.80
CA VAL A 180 19.81 -4.95 -2.54
C VAL A 180 20.94 -4.30 -1.75
N GLU A 181 21.86 -3.62 -2.43
CA GLU A 181 23.10 -3.04 -1.87
C GLU A 181 22.97 -1.55 -1.47
N ALA A 182 21.75 -1.01 -1.37
CA ALA A 182 21.47 0.41 -1.06
C ALA A 182 20.95 0.64 0.37
#